data_AF-A0A7K6U917-F1
#
_entry.id   AF-A0A7K6U917-F1
#
_cell.length_a   1.000
_cell.length_b   1.000
_cell.length_c   1.000
_cell.angle_alpha   90.00
_cell.angle_beta   90.00
_cell.angle_gamma   90.00
#
_symmetry.space_group_name_H-M   'P 1'
#
loop_
_entity.id
_entity.type
_entity.pdbx_description
1 polymer ?
#
loop_
_entity_poly.entity_id
_entity_poly.type
_entity_poly.pdbx_seq_one_letter_code
_entity_poly.pdbx_strand_id
1 'polypeptide(L)'
;MSEEMSKGLHLQAQEKLAQFLLGSRLDRRAVQRRDALLAQVNTDVELLMNAPGLAEITEKDLDVFVSRSIPVATKARQSHNAMLKRTRWPWWKKLGDEFVEEDVIPDDSLDAELGTLFIGGRKSF
;
A
#
# COMPACT_ATOMS: atom_id res chain seq x y z
N MET A 1 -37.76 -44.97 -8.61
CA MET A 1 -36.62 -44.50 -7.81
C MET A 1 -36.99 -44.63 -6.34
N SER A 2 -36.10 -45.14 -5.49
CA SER A 2 -36.36 -45.24 -4.04
C SER A 2 -36.28 -43.85 -3.39
N GLU A 3 -37.09 -43.61 -2.35
CA GLU A 3 -37.11 -42.36 -1.59
C GLU A 3 -35.72 -42.00 -1.03
N GLU A 4 -34.96 -43.00 -0.61
CA GLU A 4 -33.59 -42.85 -0.09
C GLU A 4 -32.63 -42.30 -1.16
N MET A 5 -32.78 -42.77 -2.41
CA MET A 5 -31.98 -42.29 -3.54
C MET A 5 -32.30 -40.84 -3.87
N SER A 6 -33.58 -40.44 -3.77
CA SER A 6 -34.00 -39.05 -3.95
C SER A 6 -33.44 -38.13 -2.86
N LYS A 7 -33.50 -38.56 -1.59
CA LYS A 7 -32.94 -37.82 -0.45
C LYS A 7 -31.42 -37.66 -0.57
N GLY A 8 -30.71 -38.73 -0.94
CA GLY A 8 -29.27 -38.68 -1.17
C GLY A 8 -28.88 -37.71 -2.28
N LEU A 9 -29.61 -37.72 -3.39
CA LEU A 9 -29.39 -36.79 -4.50
C LEU A 9 -29.63 -35.33 -4.08
N HIS A 10 -30.68 -35.09 -3.26
CA HIS A 10 -31.01 -33.76 -2.77
C HIS A 10 -29.90 -33.20 -1.86
N LEU A 11 -29.38 -34.01 -0.93
CA LEU A 11 -28.27 -33.63 -0.07
C LEU A 11 -27.01 -33.29 -0.89
N GLN A 12 -26.67 -34.12 -1.88
CA GLN A 12 -25.53 -33.86 -2.75
C GLN A 12 -25.70 -32.57 -3.57
N ALA A 13 -26.91 -32.29 -4.04
CA ALA A 13 -27.22 -31.06 -4.76
C ALA A 13 -27.08 -29.83 -3.86
N GLN A 14 -27.57 -29.90 -2.62
CA GLN A 14 -27.44 -28.81 -1.64
C GLN A 14 -25.98 -28.53 -1.28
N GLU A 15 -25.17 -29.58 -1.08
CA GLU A 15 -23.75 -29.43 -0.76
C GLU A 15 -22.99 -28.73 -1.90
N LYS A 16 -23.21 -29.17 -3.15
CA LYS A 16 -22.60 -28.53 -4.33
C LYS A 16 -23.03 -27.07 -4.47
N LEU A 17 -24.29 -26.75 -4.20
CA LEU A 17 -24.77 -25.38 -4.22
C LEU A 17 -24.09 -24.52 -3.14
N ALA A 18 -23.93 -25.04 -1.92
CA ALA A 18 -23.26 -24.32 -0.84
C ALA A 18 -21.80 -24.00 -1.20
N GLN A 19 -21.07 -24.97 -1.77
CA GLN A 19 -19.69 -24.78 -2.24
C GLN A 19 -19.61 -23.71 -3.33
N PHE A 20 -20.50 -23.75 -4.32
CA PHE A 20 -20.56 -22.75 -5.38
C PHE A 20 -20.89 -21.34 -4.85
N LEU A 21 -21.86 -21.23 -3.94
CA LEU A 21 -22.25 -19.96 -3.34
C LEU A 21 -21.11 -19.36 -2.51
N LEU A 22 -20.31 -20.19 -1.85
CA LEU A 22 -19.14 -19.72 -1.10
C LEU A 22 -18.05 -19.16 -2.03
N GLY A 23 -17.68 -19.91 -3.08
CA GLY A 23 -16.68 -19.47 -4.06
C GLY A 23 -17.12 -18.20 -4.78
N SER A 24 -18.36 -18.18 -5.30
CA SER A 24 -18.89 -17.04 -6.04
C SER A 24 -18.98 -15.75 -5.21
N ARG A 25 -19.15 -15.82 -3.87
CA ARG A 25 -19.11 -14.64 -3.00
C ARG A 25 -17.72 -14.02 -2.92
N LEU A 26 -16.67 -14.84 -2.85
CA LEU A 26 -15.29 -14.37 -2.82
C LEU A 26 -14.92 -13.71 -4.15
N ASP A 27 -15.27 -14.36 -5.26
CA ASP A 27 -15.02 -13.82 -6.60
C ASP A 27 -15.75 -12.49 -6.81
N ARG A 28 -17.04 -12.42 -6.43
CA ARG A 28 -17.80 -11.17 -6.50
C ARG A 28 -17.16 -10.06 -5.67
N ARG A 29 -16.68 -10.35 -4.47
CA ARG A 29 -16.00 -9.36 -3.62
C ARG A 29 -14.69 -8.89 -4.24
N ALA A 30 -13.92 -9.79 -4.85
CA ALA A 30 -12.69 -9.43 -5.55
C ALA A 30 -12.96 -8.52 -6.76
N VAL A 31 -13.99 -8.85 -7.56
CA VAL A 31 -14.44 -8.02 -8.69
C VAL A 31 -14.90 -6.64 -8.20
N GLN A 32 -15.77 -6.58 -7.19
CA GLN A 32 -16.23 -5.32 -6.62
C GLN A 32 -15.08 -4.45 -6.09
N ARG A 33 -14.09 -5.06 -5.42
CA ARG A 33 -12.90 -4.35 -4.95
C ARG A 33 -12.09 -3.79 -6.12
N ARG A 34 -11.89 -4.58 -7.17
CA ARG A 34 -11.18 -4.14 -8.38
C ARG A 34 -11.92 -2.98 -9.05
N ASP A 35 -13.23 -3.08 -9.21
CA ASP A 35 -14.04 -2.05 -9.85
C ASP A 35 -14.04 -0.76 -9.03
N ALA A 36 -14.11 -0.85 -7.69
CA ALA A 36 -13.98 0.31 -6.81
C ALA A 36 -12.61 0.98 -6.92
N LEU A 37 -11.53 0.20 -7.00
CA LEU A 37 -10.17 0.73 -7.20
C LEU A 37 -10.02 1.41 -8.56
N LEU A 38 -10.56 0.81 -9.62
CA LEU A 38 -10.54 1.42 -10.96
C LEU A 38 -11.32 2.74 -10.98
N ALA A 39 -12.50 2.78 -10.36
CA ALA A 39 -13.28 4.00 -10.24
C ALA A 39 -12.50 5.09 -9.47
N GLN A 40 -11.87 4.72 -8.34
CA GLN A 40 -11.04 5.64 -7.57
C GLN A 40 -9.88 6.19 -8.40
N VAL A 41 -9.12 5.32 -9.07
CA VAL A 41 -7.99 5.76 -9.91
C VAL A 41 -8.45 6.70 -11.02
N ASN A 42 -9.57 6.38 -11.70
CA ASN A 42 -10.10 7.25 -12.74
C ASN A 42 -10.51 8.63 -12.18
N THR A 43 -11.17 8.67 -11.02
CA THR A 43 -11.50 9.93 -10.34
C THR A 43 -10.25 10.72 -9.97
N ASP A 44 -9.22 10.07 -9.41
CA ASP A 44 -7.97 10.72 -9.04
C ASP A 44 -7.24 11.27 -10.28
N VAL A 45 -7.24 10.53 -11.39
CA VAL A 45 -6.66 10.99 -12.67
C VAL A 45 -7.41 12.20 -13.22
N GLU A 46 -8.75 12.16 -13.27
CA GLU A 46 -9.56 13.30 -13.70
C GLU A 46 -9.33 14.53 -12.83
N LEU A 47 -9.20 14.34 -11.51
CA LEU A 47 -8.90 15.42 -10.58
C LEU A 47 -7.54 16.07 -10.87
N LEU A 48 -6.51 15.25 -11.12
CA LEU A 48 -5.17 15.75 -11.43
C LEU A 48 -5.09 16.43 -12.80
N MET A 49 -5.77 15.90 -13.80
CA MET A 49 -5.81 16.48 -15.15
C MET A 49 -6.51 17.85 -15.18
N ASN A 50 -7.46 18.06 -14.27
CA ASN A 50 -8.19 19.31 -14.13
C ASN A 50 -7.63 20.21 -13.00
N ALA A 51 -6.46 19.91 -12.45
CA ALA A 51 -5.89 20.69 -11.37
C ALA A 51 -5.51 22.10 -11.86
N PRO A 52 -5.91 23.16 -11.13
CA PRO A 52 -5.54 24.53 -11.50
C PRO A 52 -4.04 24.75 -11.35
N GLY A 53 -3.50 25.72 -12.08
CA GLY A 53 -2.12 26.15 -11.90
C GLY A 53 -1.88 26.70 -10.49
N LEU A 54 -0.64 26.59 -9.99
CA LEU A 54 -0.28 27.06 -8.64
C LEU A 54 -0.54 28.56 -8.41
N ALA A 55 -0.52 29.37 -9.48
CA ALA A 55 -0.80 30.80 -9.41
C ALA A 55 -2.30 31.13 -9.33
N GLU A 56 -3.17 30.18 -9.71
CA GLU A 56 -4.62 30.38 -9.87
C GLU A 56 -5.44 29.68 -8.78
N ILE A 57 -4.79 28.81 -7.98
CA ILE A 57 -5.46 27.99 -6.99
C ILE A 57 -6.06 28.84 -5.85
N THR A 58 -7.30 28.55 -5.49
CA THR A 58 -7.98 29.17 -4.34
C THR A 58 -8.05 28.20 -3.16
N GLU A 59 -8.36 28.71 -1.97
CA GLU A 59 -8.51 27.87 -0.78
C GLU A 59 -9.60 26.81 -0.93
N LYS A 60 -10.66 27.11 -1.70
CA LYS A 60 -11.76 26.18 -1.98
C LYS A 60 -11.33 25.02 -2.88
N ASP A 61 -10.37 25.25 -3.77
CA ASP A 61 -9.85 24.22 -4.66
C ASP A 61 -9.01 23.21 -3.88
N LEU A 62 -8.33 23.65 -2.81
CA LEU A 62 -7.52 22.78 -1.95
C LEU A 62 -8.36 21.68 -1.28
N ASP A 63 -9.60 21.98 -0.89
CA ASP A 63 -10.49 21.02 -0.23
C ASP A 63 -10.78 19.78 -1.08
N VAL A 64 -10.65 19.89 -2.41
CA VAL A 64 -10.85 18.77 -3.34
C VAL A 64 -9.66 17.81 -3.33
N PHE A 65 -8.45 18.31 -3.07
CA PHE A 65 -7.20 17.53 -3.08
C PHE A 65 -6.82 16.98 -1.70
N VAL A 66 -7.57 17.32 -0.64
CA VAL A 66 -7.30 16.86 0.71
C VAL A 66 -8.18 15.67 1.08
N SER A 67 -7.56 14.60 1.58
CA SER A 67 -8.31 13.47 2.12
C SER A 67 -9.09 13.87 3.37
N ARG A 68 -10.37 13.47 3.45
CA ARG A 68 -11.21 13.63 4.65
C ARG A 68 -10.74 12.76 5.83
N SER A 69 -9.91 11.76 5.57
CA SER A 69 -9.35 10.89 6.61
C SER A 69 -8.15 11.59 7.26
N ILE A 70 -8.31 11.98 8.54
CA ILE A 70 -7.27 12.69 9.30
C ILE A 70 -5.93 11.91 9.33
N PRO A 71 -5.90 10.58 9.55
CA PRO A 71 -4.64 9.83 9.49
C PRO A 71 -3.96 9.89 8.12
N VAL A 72 -4.75 9.81 7.04
CA VAL A 72 -4.24 9.86 5.66
C VAL A 72 -3.69 11.25 5.37
N ALA A 73 -4.45 12.30 5.67
CA ALA A 73 -4.01 13.70 5.48
C ALA A 73 -2.76 14.03 6.30
N THR A 74 -2.66 13.53 7.54
CA THR A 74 -1.50 13.72 8.40
C THR A 74 -0.27 13.01 7.84
N LYS A 75 -0.40 11.75 7.41
CA LYS A 75 0.69 11.00 6.78
C LYS A 75 1.16 11.67 5.48
N ALA A 76 0.23 12.12 4.64
CA ALA A 76 0.56 12.85 3.42
C ALA A 76 1.36 14.14 3.72
N ARG A 77 0.93 14.92 4.71
CA ARG A 77 1.64 16.14 5.14
C ARG A 77 3.04 15.83 5.68
N GLN A 78 3.18 14.79 6.50
CA GLN A 78 4.48 14.37 7.04
C GLN A 78 5.43 13.93 5.91
N SER A 79 4.94 13.11 4.98
CA SER A 79 5.71 12.67 3.80
C SER A 79 6.17 13.87 2.96
N HIS A 80 5.25 14.79 2.63
CA HIS A 80 5.60 16.00 1.89
C HIS A 80 6.64 16.86 2.61
N ASN A 81 6.50 17.05 3.92
CA ASN A 81 7.47 17.80 4.72
C ASN A 81 8.84 17.12 4.77
N ALA A 82 8.88 15.79 4.82
CA ALA A 82 10.12 15.03 4.75
C ALA A 82 10.79 15.22 3.37
N MET A 83 10.02 15.14 2.30
CA MET A 83 10.49 15.41 0.93
C MET A 83 11.08 16.82 0.81
N LEU A 84 10.38 17.86 1.26
CA LEU A 84 10.87 19.25 1.23
C LEU A 84 12.17 19.44 2.02
N LYS A 85 12.29 18.79 3.19
CA LYS A 85 13.52 18.80 3.98
C LYS A 85 14.65 18.16 3.19
N ARG A 86 14.41 17.00 2.59
CA ARG A 86 15.39 16.25 1.78
C ARG A 86 15.90 17.09 0.60
N THR A 87 15.03 17.80 -0.11
CA THR A 87 15.46 18.69 -1.22
C THR A 87 16.50 19.71 -0.76
N ARG A 88 16.36 20.25 0.46
CA ARG A 88 17.24 21.27 1.06
C ARG A 88 18.49 20.71 1.73
N TRP A 89 18.66 19.39 1.79
CA TRP A 89 19.84 18.80 2.44
C TRP A 89 21.11 19.00 1.62
N PRO A 90 22.27 19.16 2.29
CA PRO A 90 23.57 19.07 1.64
C PRO A 90 23.71 17.74 0.87
N TRP A 91 24.39 17.77 -0.27
CA TRP A 91 24.53 16.60 -1.16
C TRP A 91 25.08 15.36 -0.44
N TRP A 92 26.00 15.53 0.50
CA TRP A 92 26.59 14.41 1.25
C TRP A 92 25.61 13.72 2.19
N LYS A 93 24.53 14.38 2.62
CA LYS A 93 23.42 13.74 3.37
C LYS A 93 22.44 12.97 2.48
N LYS A 94 22.51 13.18 1.17
CA LYS A 94 21.71 12.47 0.17
C LYS A 94 22.43 11.21 -0.33
N LEU A 95 23.67 10.97 0.10
CA LEU A 95 24.40 9.74 -0.16
C LEU A 95 23.78 8.59 0.66
N GLY A 96 23.56 7.43 0.04
CA GLY A 96 22.91 6.27 0.69
C GLY A 96 21.40 6.20 0.49
N ASP A 97 20.80 7.35 0.20
CA ASP A 97 19.35 7.58 0.07
C ASP A 97 18.76 6.97 -1.24
N GLU A 98 19.64 6.54 -2.15
CA GLU A 98 19.37 5.80 -3.39
C GLU A 98 19.28 4.28 -3.15
N PHE A 99 19.74 3.80 -1.98
CA PHE A 99 19.78 2.38 -1.60
C PHE A 99 18.74 2.01 -0.55
N VAL A 100 17.95 2.99 -0.09
CA VAL A 100 16.80 2.78 0.79
C VAL A 100 15.57 2.58 -0.08
N GLU A 101 15.42 1.40 -0.67
CA GLU A 101 14.11 0.96 -1.14
C GLU A 101 13.19 0.80 0.09
N GLU A 102 11.90 1.15 -0.05
CA GLU A 102 10.91 1.17 1.04
C GLU A 102 10.65 -0.23 1.65
N ASP A 103 11.20 -1.28 1.03
CA ASP A 103 11.26 -2.65 1.52
C ASP A 103 12.59 -2.91 2.29
N VAL A 104 12.83 -2.16 3.37
CA VAL A 104 14.03 -2.39 4.21
C VAL A 104 13.88 -3.70 4.99
N ILE A 105 14.70 -4.69 4.62
CA ILE A 105 14.98 -5.91 5.40
C ILE A 105 15.43 -5.50 6.81
N PRO A 106 14.95 -6.14 7.89
CA PRO A 106 15.25 -5.74 9.26
C PRO A 106 16.75 -5.56 9.54
N ASP A 107 17.08 -4.42 10.17
CA ASP A 107 18.42 -3.93 10.55
C ASP A 107 19.25 -4.98 11.33
N ASP A 108 18.59 -5.91 12.02
CA ASP A 108 19.20 -7.00 12.79
C ASP A 108 20.09 -7.94 11.94
N SER A 109 19.96 -7.94 10.61
CA SER A 109 20.78 -8.75 9.70
C SER A 109 22.20 -8.20 9.52
N LEU A 110 22.41 -6.88 9.65
CA LEU A 110 23.68 -6.22 9.34
C LEU A 110 24.61 -6.18 10.55
N ASP A 111 24.05 -6.06 11.76
CA ASP A 111 24.82 -6.09 13.02
C ASP A 111 25.51 -7.45 13.26
N ALA A 112 24.92 -8.54 12.77
CA ALA A 112 25.51 -9.87 12.84
C ALA A 112 26.79 -10.00 12.00
N GLU A 113 26.88 -9.31 10.85
CA GLU A 113 28.04 -9.37 9.95
C GLU A 113 29.20 -8.49 10.45
N LEU A 114 28.91 -7.30 10.98
CA LEU A 114 29.93 -6.38 11.50
C LEU A 114 30.64 -6.92 12.76
N GLY A 115 29.96 -7.74 13.56
CA GLY A 115 30.56 -8.42 14.71
C GLY A 115 31.61 -9.48 14.34
N THR A 116 31.65 -9.92 13.08
CA THR A 116 32.63 -10.93 12.60
C THR A 116 33.86 -10.32 11.94
N LEU A 117 33.86 -9.01 11.68
CA LEU A 117 35.02 -8.32 11.12
C LEU A 117 36.12 -8.20 12.18
N PHE A 118 37.20 -8.98 11.99
CA PHE A 118 38.40 -8.88 12.80
C PHE A 118 39.07 -7.50 12.59
N ILE A 119 38.86 -6.58 13.54
CA ILE A 119 39.57 -5.30 13.58
C ILE A 119 40.96 -5.54 14.19
N GLY A 120 41.93 -5.83 13.34
CA GLY A 120 43.33 -5.99 13.73
C GLY A 120 43.98 -4.65 14.08
N GLY A 121 44.45 -4.53 15.33
CA GLY A 121 45.57 -3.67 15.70
C GLY A 121 45.24 -2.44 16.55
N ARG A 122 45.29 -2.60 17.88
CA ARG A 122 45.66 -1.49 18.78
C ARG A 122 47.15 -1.64 19.09
N LYS A 123 47.97 -0.69 18.62
CA LYS A 123 49.32 -0.50 19.16
C LYS A 123 49.17 0.10 20.56
N SER A 124 49.47 -0.69 21.58
CA SER A 124 49.77 -0.18 22.92
C SER A 124 51.11 0.58 22.85
N PHE A 125 51.12 1.80 23.39
CA PHE A 125 52.33 2.62 23.59
C PHE A 125 53.35 1.91 24.48
#